data_AF-A0A7R8CLG1-F1
#
_entry.id   AF-A0A7R8CLG1-F1
#
_cell.length_a   1.000
_cell.length_b   1.000
_cell.length_c   1.000
_cell.angle_alpha   90.00
_cell.angle_beta   90.00
_cell.angle_gamma   90.00
#
_symmetry.space_group_name_H-M   'P 1'
#
loop_
_entity.id
_entity.type
_entity.pdbx_description
1 polymer ?
#
loop_
_entity_poly.entity_id
_entity_poly.type
_entity_poly.pdbx_seq_one_letter_code
_entity_poly.pdbx_strand_id
1 'polypeptide(L)'
;MLLFERLIGENFDAPISYLIDSYFKIHPSMYNEAEYSLVKELINQGESLSQKFMYPILDIISKAIQDETTYTAISGNPLSVPAIRSLKHFLVQEDITESFLLYNFPKSSTARGVDYSRTLIGRLLTRSCIPESELSISHYFEKPSRSSLMSIQQWKAEFGKGLDSLQSLGYLIYLNPLLKQGPKVKHLTVKWIGDCLMANSGRAKIWTNERI
;
A
#
# COMPACT_ATOMS: atom_id res chain seq x y z
N MET A 1 -9.36 -24.21 -21.41
CA MET A 1 -10.43 -23.58 -22.22
C MET A 1 -11.82 -24.03 -21.76
N LEU A 2 -12.17 -25.33 -21.84
CA LEU A 2 -13.52 -25.83 -21.48
C LEU A 2 -13.94 -25.71 -19.99
N LEU A 3 -12.99 -25.68 -19.05
CA LEU A 3 -13.29 -25.46 -17.62
C LEU A 3 -13.59 -23.98 -17.31
N PHE A 4 -13.07 -23.08 -18.16
CA PHE A 4 -13.05 -21.62 -17.95
C PHE A 4 -14.32 -20.93 -18.47
N GLU A 5 -14.85 -21.38 -19.62
CA GLU A 5 -16.15 -20.92 -20.13
C GLU A 5 -17.30 -21.26 -19.17
N ARG A 6 -17.14 -22.35 -18.41
CA ARG A 6 -18.10 -22.78 -17.37
C ARG A 6 -18.04 -21.93 -16.09
N LEU A 7 -16.88 -21.31 -15.80
CA LEU A 7 -16.66 -20.46 -14.63
C LEU A 7 -17.15 -19.02 -14.84
N ILE A 8 -17.09 -18.52 -16.08
CA ILE A 8 -17.61 -17.19 -16.47
C ILE A 8 -19.15 -17.17 -16.46
N GLY A 9 -19.79 -18.33 -16.66
CA GLY A 9 -21.24 -18.45 -16.79
C GLY A 9 -22.05 -18.48 -15.48
N GLU A 10 -21.47 -18.84 -14.33
CA GLU A 10 -22.30 -19.12 -13.13
C GLU A 10 -21.86 -18.46 -11.81
N ASN A 11 -20.62 -17.98 -11.63
CA ASN A 11 -20.28 -17.20 -10.42
C ASN A 11 -18.92 -16.50 -10.52
N PHE A 12 -18.88 -15.17 -10.37
CA PHE A 12 -17.65 -14.36 -10.46
C PHE A 12 -16.67 -14.57 -9.28
N ASP A 13 -17.12 -15.19 -8.18
CA ASP A 13 -16.30 -15.39 -6.98
C ASP A 13 -15.19 -16.43 -7.18
N ALA A 14 -15.45 -17.48 -7.96
CA ALA A 14 -14.48 -18.57 -8.15
C ALA A 14 -13.26 -18.17 -9.01
N PRO A 15 -13.40 -17.44 -10.15
CA PRO A 15 -12.27 -16.91 -10.91
C PRO A 15 -11.40 -15.92 -10.12
N ILE A 16 -12.01 -15.07 -9.30
CA ILE A 16 -11.30 -14.08 -8.47
C ILE A 16 -10.49 -14.80 -7.37
N SER A 17 -11.11 -15.79 -6.71
CA SER A 17 -10.41 -16.60 -5.70
C SER A 17 -9.23 -17.38 -6.31
N TYR A 18 -9.34 -17.88 -7.53
CA TYR A 18 -8.25 -18.55 -8.23
C TYR A 18 -7.11 -17.59 -8.59
N LEU A 19 -7.42 -16.40 -9.12
CA LEU A 19 -6.39 -15.39 -9.41
C LEU A 19 -5.67 -14.92 -8.14
N ILE A 20 -6.40 -14.75 -7.04
CA ILE A 20 -5.83 -14.44 -5.73
C ILE A 20 -4.90 -15.57 -5.26
N ASP A 21 -5.36 -16.82 -5.30
CA ASP A 21 -4.55 -17.97 -4.90
C ASP A 21 -3.31 -18.14 -5.78
N SER A 22 -3.43 -17.92 -7.10
CA SER A 22 -2.32 -17.95 -8.07
C SER A 22 -1.32 -16.82 -7.80
N TYR A 23 -1.81 -15.59 -7.54
CA TYR A 23 -0.99 -14.40 -7.29
C TYR A 23 -0.17 -14.48 -5.99
N PHE A 24 -0.71 -15.10 -4.94
CA PHE A 24 0.00 -15.23 -3.65
C PHE A 24 0.81 -16.52 -3.52
N LYS A 25 0.48 -17.60 -4.26
CA LYS A 25 1.26 -18.85 -4.27
C LYS A 25 2.40 -18.83 -5.29
N ILE A 26 2.28 -18.05 -6.36
CA ILE A 26 3.24 -18.05 -7.46
C ILE A 26 4.01 -16.73 -7.46
N HIS A 27 5.33 -16.86 -7.43
CA HIS A 27 6.29 -15.77 -7.48
C HIS A 27 5.91 -14.70 -8.56
N PRO A 28 6.11 -13.38 -8.32
CA PRO A 28 5.72 -12.28 -9.22
C PRO A 28 6.21 -12.38 -10.68
N SER A 29 7.14 -13.27 -10.97
CA SER A 29 7.73 -13.50 -12.29
C SER A 29 6.88 -14.40 -13.22
N MET A 30 5.74 -14.90 -12.77
CA MET A 30 4.87 -15.77 -13.59
C MET A 30 3.48 -15.16 -13.77
N TYR A 31 3.41 -13.98 -14.39
CA TYR A 31 2.22 -13.66 -15.17
C TYR A 31 2.33 -14.42 -16.48
N ASN A 32 1.41 -15.35 -16.75
CA ASN A 32 1.23 -15.83 -18.11
C ASN A 32 0.30 -14.85 -18.87
N GLU A 33 0.50 -14.73 -20.18
CA GLU A 33 -0.29 -13.84 -21.07
C GLU A 33 -1.82 -14.06 -20.98
N ALA A 34 -2.25 -15.25 -20.54
CA ALA A 34 -3.65 -15.59 -20.37
C ALA A 34 -4.29 -14.91 -19.14
N GLU A 35 -3.58 -14.85 -18.01
CA GLU A 35 -4.04 -14.15 -16.80
C GLU A 35 -4.13 -12.63 -17.04
N TYR A 36 -3.17 -12.06 -17.76
CA TYR A 36 -3.19 -10.64 -18.13
C TYR A 36 -4.33 -10.30 -19.11
N SER A 37 -4.56 -11.17 -20.10
CA SER A 37 -5.68 -11.04 -21.03
C SER A 37 -7.03 -11.12 -20.32
N LEU A 38 -7.18 -12.01 -19.34
CA LEU A 38 -8.40 -12.15 -18.53
C LEU A 38 -8.68 -10.90 -17.69
N VAL A 39 -7.66 -10.34 -17.06
CA VAL A 39 -7.78 -9.09 -16.29
C VAL A 39 -8.23 -7.95 -17.21
N LYS A 40 -7.66 -7.85 -18.43
CA LYS A 40 -8.12 -6.87 -19.43
C LYS A 40 -9.57 -7.09 -19.87
N GLU A 41 -9.96 -8.32 -20.14
CA GLU A 41 -11.34 -8.69 -20.52
C GLU A 41 -12.34 -8.29 -19.43
N LEU A 42 -12.00 -8.52 -18.16
CA LEU A 42 -12.81 -8.15 -17.01
C LEU A 42 -12.89 -6.63 -16.80
N ILE A 43 -11.78 -5.90 -16.98
CA ILE A 43 -11.75 -4.43 -16.86
C ILE A 43 -12.62 -3.76 -17.93
N ASN A 44 -12.57 -4.27 -19.17
CA ASN A 44 -13.32 -3.71 -20.29
C ASN A 44 -14.85 -3.80 -20.12
N GLN A 45 -15.35 -4.52 -19.11
CA GLN A 45 -16.77 -4.63 -18.78
C GLN A 45 -17.27 -3.55 -17.80
N GLY A 46 -16.40 -2.65 -17.31
CA GLY A 46 -16.77 -1.38 -16.65
C GLY A 46 -16.26 -1.19 -15.21
N GLU A 47 -16.37 0.06 -14.70
CA GLU A 47 -15.80 0.51 -13.42
C GLU A 47 -16.19 -0.35 -12.19
N SER A 48 -17.43 -0.84 -12.13
CA SER A 48 -17.89 -1.67 -11.00
C SER A 48 -17.20 -3.04 -10.96
N LEU A 49 -16.76 -3.56 -12.10
CA LEU A 49 -16.06 -4.85 -12.18
C LEU A 49 -14.59 -4.70 -11.78
N SER A 50 -13.96 -3.57 -12.15
CA SER A 50 -12.61 -3.20 -11.70
C SER A 50 -12.52 -3.15 -10.17
N GLN A 51 -13.53 -2.59 -9.49
CA GLN A 51 -13.55 -2.57 -8.02
C GLN A 51 -13.79 -3.97 -7.42
N LYS A 52 -14.76 -4.73 -7.94
CA LYS A 52 -15.04 -6.10 -7.47
C LYS A 52 -13.83 -7.02 -7.62
N PHE A 53 -13.04 -6.84 -8.67
CA PHE A 53 -11.80 -7.57 -8.91
C PHE A 53 -10.66 -7.09 -7.99
N MET A 54 -10.43 -5.77 -7.92
CA MET A 54 -9.26 -5.22 -7.23
C MET A 54 -9.39 -5.21 -5.72
N TYR A 55 -10.57 -4.94 -5.16
CA TYR A 55 -10.72 -4.71 -3.72
C TYR A 55 -10.32 -5.94 -2.89
N PRO A 56 -10.71 -7.19 -3.25
CA PRO A 56 -10.24 -8.38 -2.55
C PRO A 56 -8.71 -8.53 -2.55
N ILE A 57 -8.05 -8.24 -3.68
CA ILE A 57 -6.59 -8.27 -3.79
C ILE A 57 -5.98 -7.21 -2.86
N LEU A 58 -6.52 -5.99 -2.89
CA LEU A 58 -6.06 -4.88 -2.06
C LEU A 58 -6.29 -5.13 -0.56
N ASP A 59 -7.37 -5.80 -0.17
CA ASP A 59 -7.64 -6.19 1.21
C ASP A 59 -6.60 -7.19 1.73
N ILE A 60 -6.21 -8.17 0.92
CA ILE A 60 -5.17 -9.14 1.29
C ILE A 60 -3.82 -8.44 1.45
N ILE A 61 -3.46 -7.57 0.51
CA ILE A 61 -2.21 -6.79 0.57
C ILE A 61 -2.21 -5.86 1.79
N SER A 62 -3.32 -5.16 2.02
CA SER A 62 -3.49 -4.24 3.15
C SER A 62 -3.36 -4.98 4.49
N LYS A 63 -3.91 -6.20 4.59
CA LYS A 63 -3.78 -7.07 5.76
C LYS A 63 -2.35 -7.57 5.95
N ALA A 64 -1.70 -8.04 4.88
CA ALA A 64 -0.30 -8.47 4.94
C ALA A 64 0.63 -7.34 5.39
N ILE A 65 0.41 -6.11 4.91
CA ILE A 65 1.14 -4.93 5.39
C ILE A 65 0.80 -4.68 6.86
N GLN A 66 -0.46 -4.82 7.29
CA GLN A 66 -0.86 -4.60 8.69
C GLN A 66 -0.10 -5.48 9.67
N ASP A 67 -0.05 -6.76 9.35
CA ASP A 67 0.47 -7.81 10.22
C ASP A 67 2.01 -7.81 10.20
N GLU A 68 2.61 -7.11 9.22
CA GLU A 68 4.05 -6.89 9.14
C GLU A 68 4.53 -5.83 10.13
N THR A 69 5.46 -6.22 11.00
CA THR A 69 6.11 -5.30 11.93
C THR A 69 7.01 -4.30 11.19
N THR A 70 7.17 -3.10 11.75
CA THR A 70 8.14 -2.12 11.27
C THR A 70 9.56 -2.70 11.15
N TYR A 71 9.97 -3.54 12.11
CA TYR A 71 11.29 -4.16 12.10
C TYR A 71 11.48 -5.03 10.86
N THR A 72 10.54 -5.94 10.59
CA THR A 72 10.57 -6.82 9.40
C THR A 72 10.50 -6.04 8.09
N ALA A 73 9.77 -4.92 8.07
CA ALA A 73 9.68 -4.06 6.90
C ALA A 73 11.00 -3.31 6.59
N ILE A 74 11.83 -3.04 7.60
CA ILE A 74 13.07 -2.27 7.45
C ILE A 74 14.29 -3.19 7.34
N SER A 75 14.31 -4.35 8.02
CA SER A 75 15.51 -5.18 8.20
C SER A 75 15.86 -6.12 7.04
N GLY A 76 15.12 -6.08 5.92
CA GLY A 76 15.66 -6.57 4.64
C GLY A 76 14.91 -7.65 3.89
N ASN A 77 13.67 -8.01 4.26
CA ASN A 77 12.80 -8.79 3.37
C ASN A 77 11.33 -8.61 3.74
N PRO A 78 10.72 -7.47 3.38
CA PRO A 78 9.35 -7.23 3.74
C PRO A 78 8.46 -8.20 2.96
N LEU A 79 7.58 -8.93 3.65
CA LEU A 79 6.54 -9.77 3.03
C LEU A 79 5.65 -8.94 2.12
N SER A 80 5.50 -7.65 2.43
CA SER A 80 4.76 -6.70 1.60
C SER A 80 5.46 -6.33 0.30
N VAL A 81 6.79 -6.43 0.18
CA VAL A 81 7.53 -5.95 -1.01
C VAL A 81 7.16 -6.68 -2.30
N PRO A 82 7.09 -8.03 -2.34
CA PRO A 82 6.60 -8.73 -3.52
C PRO A 82 5.18 -8.31 -3.90
N ALA A 83 4.27 -8.23 -2.92
CA ALA A 83 2.88 -7.81 -3.14
C ALA A 83 2.77 -6.38 -3.69
N ILE A 84 3.54 -5.44 -3.12
CA ILE A 84 3.63 -4.04 -3.56
C ILE A 84 4.23 -3.95 -4.97
N ARG A 85 5.29 -4.71 -5.28
CA ARG A 85 5.88 -4.75 -6.62
C ARG A 85 4.87 -5.28 -7.65
N SER A 86 4.11 -6.30 -7.29
CA SER A 86 3.11 -6.88 -8.17
C SER A 86 1.95 -5.91 -8.45
N LEU A 87 1.63 -4.98 -7.53
CA LEU A 87 0.65 -3.91 -7.79
C LEU A 87 1.09 -2.98 -8.93
N LYS A 88 2.39 -2.75 -9.12
CA LYS A 88 2.90 -1.87 -10.18
C LYS A 88 2.42 -2.29 -11.57
N HIS A 89 2.25 -3.60 -11.82
CA HIS A 89 1.80 -4.11 -13.11
C HIS A 89 0.33 -3.81 -13.40
N PHE A 90 -0.48 -3.71 -12.35
CA PHE A 90 -1.90 -3.38 -12.44
C PHE A 90 -2.17 -1.88 -12.55
N LEU A 91 -1.37 -1.06 -11.83
CA LEU A 91 -1.47 0.40 -11.79
C LEU A 91 -0.94 1.08 -13.07
N VAL A 92 -1.06 0.41 -14.21
CA VAL A 92 -0.81 0.95 -15.56
C VAL A 92 -2.13 1.27 -16.27
N GLN A 93 -3.22 0.59 -15.91
CA GLN A 93 -4.55 0.83 -16.47
C GLN A 93 -5.29 1.88 -15.64
N GLU A 94 -5.91 2.88 -16.30
CA GLU A 94 -6.52 4.02 -15.61
C GLU A 94 -7.67 3.59 -14.68
N ASP A 95 -8.57 2.72 -15.12
CA ASP A 95 -9.73 2.25 -14.33
C ASP A 95 -9.34 1.43 -13.08
N ILE A 96 -8.30 0.62 -13.20
CA ILE A 96 -7.72 -0.13 -12.09
C ILE A 96 -7.04 0.81 -11.10
N THR A 97 -6.32 1.79 -11.64
CA THR A 97 -5.60 2.79 -10.86
C THR A 97 -6.58 3.69 -10.10
N GLU A 98 -7.68 4.05 -10.72
CA GLU A 98 -8.79 4.73 -10.07
C GLU A 98 -9.39 3.88 -8.95
N SER A 99 -9.71 2.61 -9.23
CA SER A 99 -10.25 1.69 -8.22
C SER A 99 -9.31 1.59 -7.02
N PHE A 100 -8.01 1.50 -7.27
CA PHE A 100 -6.96 1.54 -6.25
C PHE A 100 -6.95 2.84 -5.45
N LEU A 101 -7.08 4.00 -6.10
CA LEU A 101 -7.14 5.29 -5.41
C LEU A 101 -8.40 5.41 -4.54
N LEU A 102 -9.55 5.01 -5.06
CA LEU A 102 -10.84 5.00 -4.34
C LEU A 102 -10.78 4.10 -3.10
N TYR A 103 -10.16 2.92 -3.22
CA TYR A 103 -9.92 2.01 -2.09
C TYR A 103 -9.12 2.68 -0.96
N ASN A 104 -8.24 3.63 -1.31
CA ASN A 104 -7.38 4.32 -0.35
C ASN A 104 -8.02 5.54 0.31
N PHE A 105 -9.23 5.96 -0.08
CA PHE A 105 -9.94 6.98 0.70
C PHE A 105 -10.47 6.38 2.00
N PRO A 106 -10.33 7.08 3.14
CA PRO A 106 -11.00 6.68 4.37
C PRO A 106 -12.51 6.52 4.17
N LYS A 107 -13.09 5.44 4.71
CA LYS A 107 -14.52 5.13 4.55
C LYS A 107 -15.45 6.11 5.29
N SER A 108 -14.92 6.86 6.25
CA SER A 108 -15.69 7.84 7.05
C SER A 108 -15.70 9.21 6.37
N SER A 109 -16.86 9.86 6.33
CA SER A 109 -17.02 11.24 5.87
C SER A 109 -16.39 12.28 6.80
N THR A 110 -16.04 11.89 8.03
CA THR A 110 -15.37 12.73 9.05
C THR A 110 -13.99 12.18 9.39
N ALA A 111 -13.27 11.71 8.37
CA ALA A 111 -11.96 11.09 8.55
C ALA A 111 -10.96 12.01 9.22
N ARG A 112 -10.26 11.49 10.23
CA ARG A 112 -9.14 12.15 10.91
C ARG A 112 -7.83 11.74 10.25
N GLY A 113 -6.75 12.44 10.56
CA GLY A 113 -5.42 12.10 10.06
C GLY A 113 -4.99 10.64 10.31
N VAL A 114 -5.41 10.04 11.44
CA VAL A 114 -5.14 8.62 11.76
C VAL A 114 -5.89 7.64 10.83
N ASP A 115 -6.99 8.06 10.22
CA ASP A 115 -7.74 7.20 9.31
C ASP A 115 -7.00 7.12 7.96
N TYR A 116 -6.34 8.20 7.53
CA TYR A 116 -5.43 8.18 6.39
C TYR A 116 -4.22 7.28 6.60
N SER A 117 -3.63 7.23 7.80
CA SER A 117 -2.51 6.31 8.07
C SER A 117 -2.92 4.83 8.04
N ARG A 118 -4.22 4.53 8.13
CA ARG A 118 -4.75 3.16 8.12
C ARG A 118 -5.10 2.65 6.72
N THR A 119 -5.09 3.50 5.70
CA THR A 119 -5.30 3.09 4.30
C THR A 119 -4.09 2.32 3.80
N LEU A 120 -4.19 1.61 2.67
CA LEU A 120 -3.06 0.83 2.14
C LEU A 120 -1.86 1.73 1.84
N ILE A 121 -2.05 2.84 1.13
CA ILE A 121 -1.02 3.86 0.87
C ILE A 121 -0.52 4.44 2.20
N GLY A 122 -1.43 4.76 3.12
CA GLY A 122 -1.07 5.32 4.42
C GLY A 122 -0.15 4.40 5.22
N ARG A 123 -0.46 3.11 5.28
CA ARG A 123 0.35 2.12 5.99
C ARG A 123 1.75 1.99 5.42
N LEU A 124 1.89 2.11 4.10
CA LEU A 124 3.20 2.11 3.43
C LEU A 124 4.00 3.36 3.76
N LEU A 125 3.37 4.52 3.71
CA LEU A 125 4.04 5.81 3.94
C LEU A 125 4.33 6.10 5.42
N THR A 126 3.64 5.45 6.35
CA THR A 126 3.79 5.69 7.80
C THR A 126 4.79 4.77 8.48
N ARG A 127 5.44 3.85 7.74
CA ARG A 127 6.51 3.02 8.29
C ARG A 127 7.68 3.89 8.74
N SER A 128 8.01 3.83 10.02
CA SER A 128 9.09 4.60 10.64
C SER A 128 9.74 3.78 11.76
N CYS A 129 11.02 4.01 12.08
CA CYS A 129 11.66 3.38 13.26
C CYS A 129 11.18 3.96 14.59
N ILE A 130 10.40 5.04 14.57
CA ILE A 130 9.90 5.65 15.79
C ILE A 130 8.85 4.71 16.37
N PRO A 131 9.01 4.27 17.63
CA PRO A 131 8.02 3.44 18.29
C PRO A 131 6.63 4.08 18.24
N GLU A 132 5.59 3.28 17.99
CA GLU A 132 4.20 3.78 17.89
C GLU A 132 3.68 4.33 19.21
N SER A 133 4.25 3.90 20.33
CA SER A 133 3.99 4.43 21.66
C SER A 133 5.22 4.33 22.56
N GLU A 134 5.25 5.10 23.64
CA GLU A 134 6.31 5.05 24.66
C GLU A 134 6.46 3.67 25.30
N LEU A 135 5.39 2.86 25.28
CA LEU A 135 5.36 1.50 25.82
C LEU A 135 5.80 0.44 24.80
N SER A 136 5.95 0.82 23.53
CA SER A 136 6.35 -0.13 22.48
C SER A 136 7.86 -0.38 22.52
N ILE A 137 8.22 -1.67 22.58
CA ILE A 137 9.61 -2.10 22.57
C ILE A 137 10.19 -1.80 21.18
N SER A 138 11.19 -0.92 21.13
CA SER A 138 11.93 -0.71 19.90
C SER A 138 13.11 -1.68 19.83
N HIS A 139 13.14 -2.48 18.77
CA HIS A 139 14.29 -3.31 18.40
C HIS A 139 15.58 -2.50 18.15
N TYR A 140 15.45 -1.18 17.94
CA TYR A 140 16.57 -0.29 17.65
C TYR A 140 16.93 0.65 18.81
N PHE A 141 16.03 0.85 19.78
CA PHE A 141 16.20 1.83 20.86
C PHE A 141 16.09 1.22 22.26
N GLU A 142 16.46 -0.06 22.45
CA GLU A 142 16.41 -0.68 23.78
C GLU A 142 17.26 0.06 24.83
N LYS A 143 18.47 0.50 24.47
CA LYS A 143 19.41 1.20 25.38
C LYS A 143 20.27 2.24 24.66
N PRO A 144 19.69 3.30 24.05
CA PRO A 144 20.42 4.27 23.22
C PRO A 144 21.59 4.93 23.96
N SER A 145 21.47 5.16 25.27
CA SER A 145 22.53 5.76 26.10
C SER A 145 23.67 4.79 26.45
N ARG A 146 23.49 3.48 26.25
CA ARG A 146 24.50 2.44 26.57
C ARG A 146 25.07 1.76 25.32
N SER A 147 24.56 2.08 24.14
CA SER A 147 25.06 1.56 22.87
C SER A 147 26.38 2.20 22.49
N SER A 148 27.31 1.41 21.92
CA SER A 148 28.57 1.95 21.39
C SER A 148 28.31 2.82 20.16
N LEU A 149 29.21 3.77 19.89
CA LEU A 149 29.15 4.60 18.67
C LEU A 149 29.14 3.76 17.40
N MET A 150 29.88 2.65 17.38
CA MET A 150 29.94 1.72 16.25
C MET A 150 28.59 1.01 16.03
N SER A 151 27.96 0.53 17.11
CA SER A 151 26.63 -0.09 17.05
C SER A 151 25.57 0.90 16.55
N ILE A 152 25.62 2.16 17.02
CA ILE A 152 24.71 3.22 16.58
C ILE A 152 24.90 3.51 15.08
N GLN A 153 26.14 3.59 14.61
CA GLN A 153 26.43 3.81 13.19
C GLN A 153 25.95 2.65 12.32
N GLN A 154 26.14 1.41 12.76
CA GLN A 154 25.66 0.24 12.05
C GLN A 154 24.13 0.23 11.96
N TRP A 155 23.42 0.49 13.06
CA TRP A 155 21.95 0.58 13.06
C TRP A 155 21.45 1.68 12.14
N LYS A 156 22.09 2.87 12.15
CA LYS A 156 21.73 3.96 11.22
C LYS A 156 21.91 3.55 9.76
N ALA A 157 22.97 2.83 9.43
CA ALA A 157 23.24 2.38 8.07
C ALA A 157 22.24 1.33 7.60
N GLU A 158 21.92 0.35 8.44
CA GLU A 158 20.90 -0.68 8.15
C GLU A 158 19.50 -0.06 8.03
N PHE A 159 19.14 0.81 8.97
CA PHE A 159 17.88 1.55 8.98
C PHE A 159 17.72 2.46 7.77
N GLY A 160 18.74 3.26 7.47
CA GLY A 160 18.72 4.19 6.33
C GLY A 160 18.45 3.42 5.04
N LYS A 161 19.16 2.32 4.80
CA LYS A 161 18.94 1.46 3.64
C LYS A 161 17.52 0.87 3.58
N GLY A 162 16.99 0.41 4.71
CA GLY A 162 15.64 -0.16 4.78
C GLY A 162 14.55 0.87 4.49
N LEU A 163 14.65 2.05 5.10
CA LEU A 163 13.72 3.15 4.83
C LEU A 163 13.85 3.66 3.39
N ASP A 164 15.06 3.85 2.88
CA ASP A 164 15.29 4.31 1.52
C ASP A 164 14.65 3.35 0.51
N SER A 165 14.72 2.04 0.78
CA SER A 165 14.06 1.01 -0.03
C SER A 165 12.53 1.13 0.02
N LEU A 166 11.94 1.26 1.21
CA LEU A 166 10.48 1.43 1.39
C LEU A 166 9.96 2.73 0.75
N GLN A 167 10.68 3.84 0.95
CA GLN A 167 10.33 5.14 0.37
C GLN A 167 10.47 5.12 -1.15
N SER A 168 11.53 4.48 -1.68
CA SER A 168 11.71 4.29 -3.11
C SER A 168 10.58 3.46 -3.70
N LEU A 169 10.13 2.40 -3.03
CA LEU A 169 8.95 1.64 -3.45
C LEU A 169 7.69 2.50 -3.42
N GLY A 170 7.47 3.26 -2.33
CA GLY A 170 6.36 4.19 -2.20
C GLY A 170 6.29 5.20 -3.36
N TYR A 171 7.43 5.81 -3.68
CA TYR A 171 7.57 6.78 -4.76
C TYR A 171 7.42 6.15 -6.16
N LEU A 172 8.13 5.04 -6.41
CA LEU A 172 8.19 4.40 -7.73
C LEU A 172 6.90 3.67 -8.10
N ILE A 173 6.14 3.19 -7.12
CA ILE A 173 4.95 2.38 -7.36
C ILE A 173 3.68 3.23 -7.28
N TYR A 174 3.66 4.27 -6.45
CA TYR A 174 2.46 5.08 -6.25
C TYR A 174 2.63 6.49 -6.79
N LEU A 175 3.45 7.34 -6.16
CA LEU A 175 3.40 8.77 -6.48
C LEU A 175 3.81 9.10 -7.93
N ASN A 176 4.86 8.49 -8.45
CA ASN A 176 5.37 8.83 -9.79
C ASN A 176 4.45 8.32 -10.93
N PRO A 177 3.95 7.07 -10.92
CA PRO A 177 3.00 6.62 -11.94
C PRO A 177 1.64 7.34 -11.85
N LEU A 178 1.08 7.49 -10.64
CA LEU A 178 -0.25 8.06 -10.44
C LEU A 178 -0.34 9.52 -10.92
N LEU A 179 0.71 10.31 -10.68
CA LEU A 179 0.74 11.72 -11.11
C LEU A 179 0.97 11.90 -12.61
N LYS A 180 1.40 10.85 -13.32
CA LYS A 180 1.67 10.85 -14.76
C LYS A 180 0.57 10.23 -15.61
N GLN A 181 -0.45 9.63 -14.97
CA GLN A 181 -1.63 9.10 -15.65
C GLN A 181 -2.63 10.21 -16.06
N GLY A 182 -3.80 9.80 -16.54
CA GLY A 182 -4.86 10.68 -17.01
C GLY A 182 -5.39 11.66 -15.94
N PRO A 183 -6.16 12.68 -16.37
CA PRO A 183 -6.63 13.76 -15.50
C PRO A 183 -7.40 13.28 -14.26
N LYS A 184 -8.16 12.19 -14.40
CA LYS A 184 -9.01 11.62 -13.34
C LYS A 184 -8.16 11.05 -12.20
N VAL A 185 -7.20 10.18 -12.53
CA VAL A 185 -6.26 9.60 -11.57
C VAL A 185 -5.41 10.67 -10.89
N LYS A 186 -4.93 11.65 -11.66
CA LYS A 186 -4.19 12.79 -11.11
C LYS A 186 -5.04 13.57 -10.10
N HIS A 187 -6.28 13.87 -10.44
CA HIS A 187 -7.21 14.57 -9.55
C HIS A 187 -7.43 13.79 -8.25
N LEU A 188 -7.74 12.50 -8.33
CA LEU A 188 -7.95 11.64 -7.16
C LEU A 188 -6.70 11.55 -6.28
N THR A 189 -5.52 11.48 -6.87
CA THR A 189 -4.24 11.46 -6.15
C THR A 189 -4.02 12.75 -5.37
N VAL A 190 -4.16 13.90 -6.02
CA VAL A 190 -3.99 15.22 -5.37
C VAL A 190 -5.07 15.44 -4.31
N LYS A 191 -6.31 15.00 -4.59
CA LYS A 191 -7.42 15.06 -3.62
C LYS A 191 -7.11 14.26 -2.37
N TRP A 192 -6.63 13.02 -2.51
CA TRP A 192 -6.25 12.19 -1.37
C TRP A 192 -5.18 12.86 -0.49
N ILE A 193 -4.15 13.43 -1.12
CA ILE A 193 -3.09 14.17 -0.42
C ILE A 193 -3.67 15.41 0.28
N GLY A 194 -4.47 16.21 -0.43
CA GLY A 194 -5.07 17.43 0.09
C GLY A 194 -5.98 17.16 1.29
N ASP A 195 -6.87 16.18 1.18
CA ASP A 195 -7.78 15.82 2.27
C ASP A 195 -7.02 15.26 3.48
N CYS A 196 -5.95 14.47 3.25
CA CYS A 196 -5.06 13.99 4.32
C CYS A 196 -4.39 15.14 5.08
N LEU A 197 -3.87 16.14 4.35
CA LEU A 197 -3.25 17.33 4.93
C LEU A 197 -4.27 18.16 5.72
N MET A 198 -5.46 18.37 5.17
CA MET A 198 -6.56 19.07 5.85
C MET A 198 -6.98 18.36 7.14
N ALA A 199 -7.11 17.03 7.11
CA ALA A 199 -7.41 16.20 8.28
C ALA A 199 -6.30 16.23 9.35
N ASN A 200 -5.08 16.65 8.99
CA ASN A 200 -3.93 16.83 9.89
C ASN A 200 -3.59 18.30 10.18
N SER A 201 -4.41 19.27 9.73
CA SER A 201 -4.15 20.71 9.90
C SER A 201 -3.93 21.14 11.36
N GLY A 202 -4.51 20.41 12.33
CA GLY A 202 -4.28 20.61 13.76
C GLY A 202 -2.86 20.29 14.24
N ARG A 203 -2.07 19.47 13.53
CA ARG A 203 -0.68 19.13 13.93
C ARG A 203 0.26 20.33 13.89
N ALA A 204 0.00 21.29 13.01
CA ALA A 204 0.76 22.54 12.97
C ALA A 204 0.45 23.45 14.17
N LYS A 205 -0.62 23.16 14.92
CA LYS A 205 -1.05 23.97 16.08
C LYS A 205 -0.47 23.51 17.41
N ILE A 206 0.32 22.43 17.43
CA ILE A 206 0.92 21.87 18.66
C ILE A 206 1.79 22.91 19.40
N TRP A 207 2.38 23.86 18.67
CA TRP A 207 3.21 24.93 19.22
C TRP A 207 2.49 26.28 19.40
N THR A 208 1.20 26.39 19.09
CA THR A 208 0.44 27.66 19.20
C THR A 208 -0.53 27.69 20.38
N ASN A 209 -0.48 26.71 21.28
CA ASN A 209 -1.09 26.83 22.61
C ASN A 209 -0.19 27.66 23.53
N GLU A 210 0.06 28.91 23.18
CA GLU A 210 0.37 29.97 24.14
C GLU A 210 -0.95 30.59 24.59
N ARG A 211 -1.48 30.11 25.72
CA ARG A 211 -2.56 30.63 26.57
C ARG A 211 -2.83 29.50 27.57
N ILE A 212 -2.53 29.58 28.86
CA ILE A 212 -2.55 30.68 29.85
C ILE A 212 -1.46 30.39 30.89
#